data_AF-A0A946W1I2-F1
#
_entry.id   AF-A0A946W1I2-F1
#
_cell.length_a   1.000
_cell.length_b   1.000
_cell.length_c   1.000
_cell.angle_alpha   90.00
_cell.angle_beta   90.00
_cell.angle_gamma   90.00
#
_symmetry.space_group_name_H-M   'P 1'
#
loop_
_entity.id
_entity.type
_entity.pdbx_description
1 polymer ?
#
loop_
_entity_poly.entity_id
_entity_poly.type
_entity_poly.pdbx_seq_one_letter_code
_entity_poly.pdbx_strand_id
1 'polypeptide(L)' 'MQATVEWTGEASFLAEAGSGHRVQMDGPPDHGGQNKGPRPMEMLLMGMGGCASFDVMSILQKGRQQVQG' A
#
# COMPACT_ATOMS: atom_id res chain seq x y z
N MET A 1 -6.33 -1.59 14.18
CA MET A 1 -5.84 -0.89 12.98
C MET A 1 -6.75 0.29 12.73
N GLN A 2 -6.18 1.48 12.51
CA GLN A 2 -6.92 2.68 12.17
C GLN A 2 -6.23 3.35 10.97
N ALA A 3 -7.02 3.92 10.08
CA ALA A 3 -6.54 4.74 8.97
C ALA A 3 -7.60 5.79 8.66
N THR A 4 -7.16 6.95 8.20
CA THR A 4 -8.02 7.99 7.62
C THR A 4 -7.68 8.15 6.15
N VAL A 5 -8.68 8.51 5.35
CA VAL A 5 -8.51 8.76 3.91
C VAL A 5 -9.12 10.11 3.61
N GLU A 6 -8.33 11.01 3.05
CA GLU A 6 -8.73 12.35 2.64
C GLU A 6 -8.70 12.43 1.11
N TRP A 7 -9.76 12.98 0.52
CA TRP A 7 -9.76 13.34 -0.89
C TRP A 7 -9.06 14.69 -1.09
N THR A 8 -8.03 14.73 -1.92
CA THR A 8 -7.20 15.94 -2.12
C THR A 8 -7.49 16.66 -3.44
N GLY A 9 -8.61 16.33 -4.11
CA GLY A 9 -8.95 16.81 -5.45
C GLY A 9 -8.51 15.84 -6.56
N GLU A 10 -9.04 16.00 -7.78
CA GLU A 10 -8.55 15.34 -9.01
C GLU A 10 -8.28 13.82 -8.86
N ALA A 11 -9.34 13.06 -8.55
CA ALA A 11 -9.31 11.61 -8.29
C ALA A 11 -8.16 11.13 -7.37
N SER A 12 -7.68 11.99 -6.47
CA SER A 12 -6.50 11.78 -5.65
C SER A 12 -6.84 11.68 -4.16
N PHE A 13 -6.15 10.80 -3.45
CA PHE A 13 -6.45 10.47 -2.05
C PHE A 13 -5.16 10.37 -1.24
N LEU A 14 -5.14 11.01 -0.08
CA LEU A 14 -4.07 10.90 0.90
C LEU A 14 -4.56 10.06 2.07
N ALA A 15 -3.96 8.87 2.24
CA ALA A 15 -4.26 7.98 3.36
C ALA A 15 -3.23 8.18 4.47
N GLU A 16 -3.67 8.24 5.72
CA GLU A 16 -2.81 8.27 6.90
C GLU A 16 -3.08 7.04 7.76
N ALA A 17 -2.05 6.24 7.99
CA ALA A 17 -2.11 5.10 8.88
C ALA A 17 -2.05 5.56 10.35
N GLY A 18 -2.59 4.76 11.27
CA GLY A 18 -2.48 5.03 12.72
C GLY A 18 -1.04 5.08 13.26
N SER A 19 -0.04 4.70 12.46
CA SER A 19 1.39 4.89 12.75
C SER A 19 1.92 6.27 12.34
N GLY A 20 1.06 7.17 11.83
CA GLY A 20 1.41 8.51 11.34
C GLY A 20 2.00 8.55 9.92
N HIS A 21 2.15 7.40 9.26
CA HIS A 21 2.67 7.35 7.88
C HIS A 21 1.57 7.72 6.88
N ARG A 22 1.91 8.59 5.93
CA ARG A 22 0.99 9.05 4.88
C ARG A 22 1.39 8.47 3.54
N VAL A 23 0.40 8.05 2.75
CA VAL A 23 0.60 7.51 1.39
C VAL A 23 -0.42 8.10 0.42
N GLN A 24 0.06 8.56 -0.74
CA GLN A 24 -0.79 9.05 -1.82
C GLN A 24 -1.29 7.87 -2.67
N MET A 25 -2.59 7.86 -2.96
CA MET A 25 -3.20 7.08 -4.03
C MET A 25 -3.81 8.04 -5.05
N ASP A 26 -3.83 7.65 -6.32
CA ASP A 26 -4.30 8.55 -7.37
C ASP A 26 -5.00 7.79 -8.50
N GLY A 27 -6.03 8.38 -9.08
CA GLY A 27 -6.74 7.81 -10.23
C GLY A 27 -5.93 7.88 -11.53
N PRO A 28 -6.36 7.16 -12.58
CA PRO A 28 -5.71 7.25 -13.89
C PRO A 28 -6.07 8.57 -14.60
N PRO A 29 -5.20 9.06 -15.51
CA PRO A 29 -5.45 10.32 -16.21
C PRO A 29 -6.78 10.38 -16.98
N ASP A 30 -7.22 9.26 -17.54
CA ASP A 30 -8.49 9.13 -18.26
C ASP A 30 -9.74 9.15 -17.35
N HIS A 31 -9.56 9.07 -16.03
CA HIS A 31 -10.62 9.20 -15.02
C HIS A 31 -10.40 10.41 -14.10
N GLY A 32 -9.67 11.41 -14.57
CA GLY A 32 -9.47 12.69 -13.85
C GLY A 32 -8.41 12.66 -12.76
N GLY A 33 -7.59 11.61 -12.70
CA GLY A 33 -6.39 11.57 -11.85
C GLY A 33 -5.17 12.15 -12.54
N GLN A 34 -4.05 12.20 -11.83
CA GLN A 34 -2.79 12.81 -12.29
C GLN A 34 -1.63 11.82 -12.35
N ASN A 35 -1.90 10.54 -12.13
CA ASN A 35 -0.90 9.49 -12.01
C ASN A 35 0.20 9.76 -10.95
N LYS A 36 -0.13 10.40 -9.83
CA LYS A 36 0.80 10.77 -8.74
C LYS A 36 1.04 9.66 -7.71
N GLY A 37 0.30 8.56 -7.82
CA GLY A 37 0.40 7.41 -6.92
C GLY A 37 -0.30 6.19 -7.52
N PRO A 38 -0.19 5.02 -6.85
CA PRO A 38 -0.90 3.83 -7.26
C PRO A 38 -2.41 4.05 -7.20
N ARG A 39 -3.16 3.30 -8.01
CA ARG A 39 -4.61 3.24 -7.89
C ARG A 39 -4.98 2.62 -6.55
N PRO A 40 -6.13 2.98 -5.94
CA PRO A 40 -6.57 2.36 -4.69
C PRO A 40 -6.59 0.81 -4.75
N MET A 41 -6.98 0.24 -5.89
CA MET A 41 -6.99 -1.21 -6.08
C MET A 41 -5.57 -1.81 -6.23
N GLU A 42 -4.64 -1.11 -6.86
CA GLU A 42 -3.23 -1.54 -6.91
C GLU A 42 -2.62 -1.51 -5.51
N MET A 43 -2.94 -0.47 -4.73
CA MET A 43 -2.51 -0.33 -3.34
C MET A 43 -3.01 -1.48 -2.47
N LEU A 44 -4.27 -1.91 -2.65
CA LEU A 44 -4.83 -3.08 -1.97
C LEU A 44 -4.05 -4.36 -2.32
N LEU A 45 -3.76 -4.58 -3.61
CA LEU A 45 -3.00 -5.76 -4.06
C LEU A 45 -1.57 -5.75 -3.52
N MET A 46 -0.89 -4.61 -3.54
CA MET A 46 0.45 -4.45 -2.95
C MET A 46 0.43 -4.73 -1.45
N GLY A 47 -0.55 -4.19 -0.72
CA GLY A 47 -0.71 -4.44 0.72
C GLY A 47 -0.97 -5.92 1.03
N MET A 48 -1.82 -6.58 0.25
CA MET A 48 -2.08 -8.03 0.38
C MET A 48 -0.81 -8.86 0.13
N GLY A 49 -0.10 -8.57 -0.97
CA GLY A 49 1.15 -9.25 -1.31
C GLY A 49 2.22 -9.06 -0.25
N GLY A 50 2.34 -7.84 0.30
CA GLY A 50 3.24 -7.54 1.41
C GLY A 50 2.88 -8.29 2.69
N CYS A 51 1.59 -8.34 3.05
CA CYS A 51 1.13 -9.06 4.25
C CYS A 51 1.38 -10.57 4.13
N ALA A 52 1.05 -11.18 2.99
CA ALA A 52 1.31 -12.60 2.78
C ALA A 52 2.82 -12.92 2.80
N SER A 53 3.63 -12.07 2.16
CA SER A 53 5.09 -12.23 2.14
C SER A 53 5.70 -12.07 3.53
N PHE A 54 5.16 -11.17 4.36
CA PHE A 54 5.60 -10.98 5.74
C PHE A 54 5.48 -12.27 6.56
N ASP A 55 4.34 -12.97 6.45
CA ASP A 55 4.13 -14.23 7.15
C ASP A 55 5.10 -15.32 6.68
N VAL A 56 5.28 -15.46 5.37
CA VAL A 56 6.25 -16.41 4.78
C VAL A 56 7.66 -16.14 5.30
N MET A 57 8.09 -14.88 5.25
CA MET A 57 9.41 -14.48 5.73
C MET A 57 9.57 -14.71 7.24
N SER A 58 8.53 -14.46 8.04
CA SER A 58 8.53 -14.74 9.49
C SER A 58 8.76 -16.22 9.78
N ILE A 59 8.10 -17.12 9.03
CA ILE A 59 8.25 -18.57 9.17
C ILE A 59 9.68 -19.00 8.80
N LEU A 60 10.19 -18.56 7.64
CA LEU A 60 11.52 -18.92 7.17
C LEU A 60 12.63 -18.44 8.12
N GLN A 61 12.49 -17.22 8.67
CA GLN A 61 13.42 -16.67 9.66
C GLN A 61 13.41 -17.46 10.97
N LYS A 62 12.23 -17.81 11.50
CA LYS A 62 12.12 -18.70 12.67
C LYS A 62 12.74 -20.07 12.41
N GLY A 63 12.61 -20.57 11.18
CA GLY A 63 13.24 -21.80 10.69
C GLY A 63 14.73 -21.67 10.35
N ARG A 64 15.36 -20.50 10.58
CA ARG A 64 16.78 -20.19 10.29
C ARG A 64 17.20 -20.52 8.85
N GLN A 65 16.28 -20.41 7.90
CA GLN A 65 16.56 -20.65 6.49
C GLN A 65 17.42 -19.51 5.92
N GLN A 66 18.37 -19.85 5.04
CA GLN A 66 19.13 -18.84 4.29
C GLN A 66 18.30 -18.37 3.10
N VAL A 67 17.67 -17.20 3.23
CA VAL A 67 16.85 -16.58 2.16
C VAL A 67 17.72 -15.61 1.36
N GLN A 68 17.64 -15.67 0.03
CA GLN A 68 18.29 -14.74 -0.90
C GLN A 68 17.20 -14.07 -1.78
N GLY A 69 17.48 -12.85 -2.24
CA GLY A 69 16.58 -12.05 -3.08
C GLY A 69 16.85 -12.19 -4.57
#